data_AF-A0A2N9HZF3-F1
#
_entry.id   AF-A0A2N9HZF3-F1
#
_cell.length_a   1.000
_cell.length_b   1.000
_cell.length_c   1.000
_cell.angle_alpha   90.00
_cell.angle_beta   90.00
_cell.angle_gamma   90.00
#
_symmetry.space_group_name_H-M   'P 1'
#
loop_
_entity.id
_entity.type
_entity.pdbx_description
1 polymer ?
#
loop_
_entity_poly.entity_id
_entity_poly.type
_entity_poly.pdbx_seq_one_letter_code
_entity_poly.pdbx_strand_id
1 'polypeptide(L)'
;MIFMTPPTMNSMYSLTPSYKNPTWVSFFFSFFLLISLSLSDPRISQSGLFCGNLKPPPLTNFIPTFVKEMESLSQLVTTNRYGTHFVNSTPPMYGLAQCFQDLSHTDCLLCYAACRTKLPRCLPSISARIYLDGCFLRYDNYSFYKEATNPLIDTVNCSSKYGVVVDEVAKEEFLENVGFVIGNVTRGAVGNKGFAVAEVKGVYALAQCWKSVGSDGCKECLEKAGKAVINECFPKREGRGLNAGCYLRYSTEKFYNDNGQAQNGRGFPRIGAIVAIVLSAVAFLMLFLFAAYAGYARQWVDDFFNEVNLISGIQHKNLVKLLGCSIEGPESLLVYEYVPNRSLDQFIFDKNKVQILNWKQRFDIIVGTAEGLAYLHGGAKERIIHRDIKSSNVLLDENLTPKIADFGLARCFAADQTHLSTGIAGTLGYMAPEYLVRGQLTEKADVFSFGVLVLEIVCGRRNNAFIEDFGSLLQTVWKLYKTNKLAEVVDPCLRDKFPEKEASDVLRIGLLCTQASAALRPSMEEVVQMLTIKDCEIPIPKQPPFLSANVLEPGSSIKSCSMDSLVLNAARKLEMSSSSTESSSMDSSDRVSRSQEFLQK
;
A
#
# COMPACT_ATOMS: atom_id res chain seq x y z
N MET A 1 2.35 35.89 30.64
CA MET A 1 1.60 34.88 31.43
C MET A 1 0.54 34.30 30.52
N ILE A 2 0.80 33.14 29.94
CA ILE A 2 -0.25 32.35 29.28
C ILE A 2 -0.71 31.38 30.36
N PHE A 3 -1.85 31.67 30.99
CA PHE A 3 -2.52 30.73 31.88
C PHE A 3 -3.27 29.72 31.02
N MET A 4 -2.94 28.44 31.12
CA MET A 4 -3.85 27.38 30.67
C MET A 4 -3.91 26.30 31.74
N THR A 5 -5.10 26.17 32.32
CA THR A 5 -5.52 25.06 33.17
C THR A 5 -5.51 23.76 32.37
N PRO A 6 -5.16 22.61 32.98
CA PRO A 6 -5.13 21.33 32.28
C PRO A 6 -6.54 20.94 31.78
N PRO A 7 -6.69 20.41 30.56
CA PRO A 7 -7.99 19.98 30.06
C PRO A 7 -8.45 18.71 30.78
N THR A 8 -9.75 18.64 31.08
CA THR A 8 -10.38 17.46 31.68
C THR A 8 -10.52 16.32 30.67
N MET A 9 -10.31 15.07 31.12
CA MET A 9 -10.42 13.81 30.36
C MET A 9 -11.64 13.66 29.45
N ASN A 10 -12.74 14.38 29.69
CA ASN A 10 -13.97 14.27 28.90
C ASN A 10 -13.93 15.03 27.56
N SER A 11 -12.96 15.92 27.32
CA SER A 11 -12.77 16.58 26.02
C SER A 11 -11.96 15.72 25.02
N MET A 12 -11.56 14.53 25.42
CA MET A 12 -10.50 13.71 24.80
C MET A 12 -11.02 12.80 23.66
N TYR A 13 -12.34 12.69 23.47
CA TYR A 13 -12.95 11.79 22.48
C TYR A 13 -13.58 12.48 21.25
N SER A 14 -13.54 13.81 21.16
CA SER A 14 -14.24 14.58 20.11
C SER A 14 -13.33 15.28 19.09
N LEU A 15 -12.02 15.13 19.19
CA LEU A 15 -11.07 15.82 18.31
C LEU A 15 -10.68 14.94 17.13
N THR A 16 -11.44 15.05 16.03
CA THR A 16 -11.03 14.53 14.71
C THR A 16 -10.01 15.48 14.08
N PRO A 17 -8.81 15.02 13.70
CA PRO A 17 -7.87 15.86 12.98
C PRO A 17 -8.41 16.15 11.57
N SER A 18 -8.66 17.42 11.27
CA SER A 18 -8.96 17.87 9.91
C SER A 18 -7.64 18.06 9.17
N TYR A 19 -7.29 17.14 8.27
CA TYR A 19 -6.20 17.36 7.31
C TYR A 19 -6.66 17.17 5.87
N LYS A 20 -6.32 18.17 5.05
CA LYS A 20 -6.55 18.21 3.61
C LYS A 20 -5.51 17.36 2.86
N ASN A 21 -5.99 16.72 1.80
CA ASN A 21 -5.29 16.03 0.70
C ASN A 21 -4.61 14.69 1.01
N PRO A 22 -5.32 13.56 0.78
CA PRO A 22 -4.74 12.23 0.86
C PRO A 22 -4.16 11.85 -0.50
N THR A 23 -2.88 12.15 -0.73
CA THR A 23 -2.15 11.60 -1.90
C THR A 23 -2.09 10.07 -1.84
N TRP A 24 -2.23 9.48 -0.65
CA TRP A 24 -2.35 8.02 -0.46
C TRP A 24 -3.68 7.44 -0.95
N VAL A 25 -4.80 8.17 -0.90
CA VAL A 25 -6.08 7.71 -1.50
C VAL A 25 -5.95 7.57 -3.02
N SER A 26 -5.06 8.36 -3.63
CA SER A 26 -4.75 8.24 -5.07
C SER A 26 -3.95 6.98 -5.41
N PHE A 27 -3.10 6.50 -4.50
CA PHE A 27 -2.40 5.22 -4.67
C PHE A 27 -3.33 4.02 -4.51
N PHE A 28 -4.33 4.13 -3.62
CA PHE A 28 -5.37 3.10 -3.44
C PHE A 28 -6.23 2.91 -4.69
N PHE A 29 -6.59 3.98 -5.42
CA PHE A 29 -7.32 3.86 -6.69
C PHE A 29 -6.50 3.14 -7.78
N SER A 30 -5.17 3.21 -7.74
CA SER A 30 -4.29 2.57 -8.72
C SER A 30 -4.12 1.07 -8.51
N PHE A 31 -4.23 0.56 -7.29
CA PHE A 31 -4.06 -0.88 -7.02
C PHE A 31 -5.33 -1.69 -7.32
N PHE A 32 -6.52 -1.08 -7.22
CA PHE A 32 -7.78 -1.70 -7.67
C PHE A 32 -7.92 -1.83 -9.19
N LEU A 33 -7.04 -1.19 -9.97
CA LEU A 33 -6.96 -1.37 -11.43
C LEU A 33 -6.20 -2.64 -11.85
N LEU A 34 -5.51 -3.33 -10.94
CA LEU A 34 -4.68 -4.52 -11.24
C LEU A 34 -5.37 -5.86 -10.94
N ILE A 35 -6.53 -5.84 -10.28
CA ILE A 35 -7.38 -7.04 -10.19
C ILE A 35 -8.36 -6.94 -11.34
N SER A 36 -8.09 -7.69 -12.40
CA SER A 36 -9.08 -8.00 -13.44
C SER A 36 -10.24 -8.74 -12.79
N LEU A 37 -11.15 -8.01 -12.14
CA LEU A 37 -12.55 -8.39 -12.09
C LEU A 37 -12.88 -8.86 -13.51
N SER A 38 -13.46 -10.04 -13.67
CA SER A 38 -14.03 -10.43 -14.96
C SER A 38 -15.03 -9.34 -15.33
N LEU A 39 -14.57 -8.36 -16.12
CA LEU A 39 -15.35 -7.22 -16.55
C LEU A 39 -16.42 -7.83 -17.43
N SER A 40 -17.64 -7.83 -16.92
CA SER A 40 -18.82 -8.01 -17.76
C SER A 40 -18.70 -7.01 -18.92
N ASP A 41 -18.60 -7.50 -20.15
CA ASP A 41 -18.53 -6.66 -21.34
C ASP A 41 -19.93 -6.53 -21.97
N PRO A 42 -20.65 -5.43 -21.71
CA PRO A 42 -21.96 -5.19 -22.31
C PRO A 42 -21.87 -4.87 -23.81
N ARG A 43 -20.66 -4.79 -24.39
CA ARG A 43 -20.39 -4.54 -25.82
C ARG A 43 -21.13 -3.33 -26.36
N ILE A 44 -20.99 -2.20 -25.67
CA ILE A 44 -21.66 -0.92 -25.96
C ILE A 44 -20.98 -0.08 -27.07
N SER A 45 -19.95 -0.64 -27.72
CA SER A 45 -19.28 0.00 -28.85
C SER A 45 -20.26 0.21 -30.00
N GLN A 46 -20.25 1.41 -30.59
CA GLN A 46 -21.19 1.76 -31.65
C GLN A 46 -20.65 1.28 -33.00
N SER A 47 -21.31 0.26 -33.56
CA SER A 47 -21.02 -0.29 -34.87
C SER A 47 -21.64 0.57 -35.99
N GLY A 48 -22.80 1.19 -35.75
CA GLY A 48 -23.43 2.12 -36.68
C GLY A 48 -24.65 2.84 -36.09
N LEU A 49 -24.86 4.10 -36.47
CA LEU A 49 -26.04 4.91 -36.11
C LEU A 49 -26.54 5.59 -37.38
N PHE A 50 -27.79 5.32 -37.75
CA PHE A 50 -28.40 5.85 -38.97
C PHE A 50 -29.70 6.57 -38.60
N CYS A 51 -29.75 7.87 -38.89
CA CYS A 51 -30.93 8.70 -38.70
C CYS A 51 -31.67 8.85 -40.03
N GLY A 52 -33.00 8.78 -40.01
CA GLY A 52 -33.83 9.06 -41.18
C GLY A 52 -33.79 10.53 -41.57
N ASN A 53 -34.00 10.82 -42.86
CA ASN A 53 -33.99 12.18 -43.39
C ASN A 53 -35.34 12.90 -43.24
N LEU A 54 -36.42 12.15 -42.99
CA LEU A 54 -37.77 12.69 -42.86
C LEU A 54 -38.04 13.15 -41.42
N LYS A 55 -38.68 14.32 -41.29
CA LYS A 55 -39.13 14.90 -40.03
C LYS A 55 -40.65 14.75 -39.87
N PRO A 56 -41.17 14.67 -38.64
CA PRO A 56 -42.59 14.55 -38.39
C PRO A 56 -43.29 15.89 -38.70
N PRO A 57 -44.62 15.89 -38.91
CA PRO A 57 -45.38 17.11 -39.11
C PRO A 57 -45.26 18.09 -37.92
N PRO A 58 -45.33 19.42 -38.16
CA PRO A 58 -44.99 20.46 -37.15
C PRO A 58 -45.80 20.46 -35.84
N LEU A 59 -46.99 19.83 -35.82
CA LEU A 59 -47.93 19.81 -34.68
C LEU A 59 -48.00 18.45 -33.96
N THR A 60 -46.98 17.62 -34.09
CA THR A 60 -46.98 16.25 -33.54
C THR A 60 -46.20 16.16 -32.23
N ASN A 61 -46.76 15.46 -31.24
CA ASN A 61 -46.12 15.14 -29.96
C ASN A 61 -45.11 13.98 -30.12
N PHE A 62 -44.17 14.12 -31.06
CA PHE A 62 -43.29 13.04 -31.49
C PHE A 62 -42.30 12.58 -30.41
N ILE A 63 -41.74 13.52 -29.63
CA ILE A 63 -40.81 13.19 -28.52
C ILE A 63 -41.52 12.40 -27.40
N PRO A 64 -42.69 12.82 -26.89
CA PRO A 64 -43.48 12.00 -25.96
C PRO A 64 -43.81 10.60 -26.50
N THR A 65 -44.18 10.48 -27.78
CA THR A 65 -44.39 9.18 -28.43
C THR A 65 -43.14 8.31 -28.40
N PHE A 66 -41.97 8.88 -28.71
CA PHE A 66 -40.69 8.19 -28.63
C PHE A 66 -40.39 7.69 -27.22
N VAL A 67 -40.57 8.53 -26.20
CA VAL A 67 -40.34 8.14 -24.80
C VAL A 67 -41.23 6.97 -24.40
N LYS A 68 -42.52 7.03 -24.78
CA LYS A 68 -43.49 5.96 -24.52
C LYS A 68 -43.09 4.64 -25.20
N GLU A 69 -42.71 4.69 -26.47
CA GLU A 69 -42.26 3.50 -27.21
C GLU A 69 -41.00 2.88 -26.57
N MET A 70 -40.03 3.72 -26.18
CA MET A 70 -38.81 3.23 -25.50
C MET A 70 -39.10 2.62 -24.14
N GLU A 71 -40.10 3.10 -23.40
CA GLU A 71 -40.53 2.51 -22.13
C GLU A 71 -41.16 1.13 -22.34
N SER A 72 -42.05 0.99 -23.31
CA SER A 72 -42.67 -0.30 -23.68
C SER A 72 -41.61 -1.32 -24.13
N LEU A 73 -40.66 -0.92 -24.97
CA LEU A 73 -39.55 -1.79 -25.37
C LEU A 73 -38.65 -2.15 -24.18
N SER A 74 -38.45 -1.25 -23.22
CA SER A 74 -37.62 -1.52 -22.03
C SER A 74 -38.18 -2.68 -21.20
N GLN A 75 -39.51 -2.75 -21.04
CA GLN A 75 -40.15 -3.85 -20.32
C GLN A 75 -39.95 -5.18 -21.06
N LEU A 76 -40.17 -5.19 -22.37
CA LEU A 76 -40.01 -6.39 -23.20
C LEU A 76 -38.56 -6.89 -23.25
N VAL A 77 -37.58 -5.99 -23.40
CA VAL A 77 -36.15 -6.35 -23.37
C VAL A 77 -35.75 -6.88 -22.00
N THR A 78 -36.27 -6.31 -20.92
CA THR A 78 -35.99 -6.79 -19.57
C THR A 78 -36.46 -8.23 -19.41
N THR A 79 -37.67 -8.58 -19.83
CA THR A 79 -38.17 -9.96 -19.66
C THR A 79 -37.57 -10.93 -20.67
N ASN A 80 -37.46 -10.54 -21.94
CA ASN A 80 -37.24 -11.47 -23.06
C ASN A 80 -35.91 -11.27 -23.80
N ARG A 81 -35.12 -10.26 -23.44
CA ARG A 81 -33.92 -9.79 -24.18
C ARG A 81 -34.22 -9.39 -25.64
N TYR A 82 -35.49 -9.18 -25.95
CA TYR A 82 -36.05 -8.87 -27.25
C TYR A 82 -37.44 -8.25 -27.08
N GLY A 83 -37.81 -7.30 -27.93
CA GLY A 83 -39.16 -6.76 -27.97
C GLY A 83 -39.48 -6.08 -29.29
N THR A 84 -40.74 -6.21 -29.71
CA THR A 84 -41.36 -5.40 -30.75
C THR A 84 -42.63 -4.78 -30.19
N HIS A 85 -42.81 -3.49 -30.39
CA HIS A 85 -43.99 -2.76 -29.94
C HIS A 85 -44.28 -1.62 -30.92
N PHE A 86 -45.50 -1.09 -30.90
CA PHE A 86 -45.77 0.13 -31.66
C PHE A 86 -46.73 1.03 -30.89
N VAL A 87 -46.50 2.34 -30.98
CA VAL A 87 -47.44 3.35 -30.50
C VAL A 87 -48.28 3.85 -31.66
N ASN A 88 -49.58 3.61 -31.58
CA ASN A 88 -50.56 4.19 -32.49
C ASN A 88 -50.60 5.72 -32.30
N SER A 89 -49.99 6.44 -33.23
CA SER A 89 -49.82 7.89 -33.24
C SER A 89 -49.74 8.38 -34.68
N THR A 90 -49.57 9.69 -34.90
CA THR A 90 -49.46 10.26 -36.25
C THR A 90 -48.15 11.06 -36.35
N PRO A 91 -47.12 10.55 -37.07
CA PRO A 91 -47.03 9.22 -37.69
C PRO A 91 -46.91 8.10 -36.64
N PRO A 92 -47.34 6.85 -36.94
CA PRO A 92 -47.19 5.72 -36.01
C PRO A 92 -45.70 5.44 -35.78
N MET A 93 -45.36 4.85 -34.64
CA MET A 93 -43.97 4.52 -34.32
C MET A 93 -43.86 3.03 -33.99
N TYR A 94 -43.19 2.28 -34.85
CA TYR A 94 -42.86 0.88 -34.66
C TYR A 94 -41.46 0.79 -34.08
N GLY A 95 -41.27 -0.04 -33.07
CA GLY A 95 -40.00 -0.21 -32.37
C GLY A 95 -39.58 -1.68 -32.31
N LEU A 96 -38.29 -1.94 -32.49
CA LEU A 96 -37.67 -3.24 -32.28
C LEU A 96 -36.38 -3.07 -31.50
N ALA A 97 -36.22 -3.86 -30.44
CA ALA A 97 -34.99 -3.95 -29.67
C ALA A 97 -34.59 -5.42 -29.48
N GLN A 98 -33.31 -5.74 -29.65
CA GLN A 98 -32.81 -7.11 -29.44
C GLN A 98 -31.36 -7.11 -28.94
N CYS A 99 -31.09 -7.85 -27.88
CA CYS A 99 -29.73 -8.17 -27.44
C CYS A 99 -29.21 -9.41 -28.15
N PHE A 100 -27.90 -9.50 -28.33
CA PHE A 100 -27.27 -10.70 -28.88
C PHE A 100 -27.33 -11.83 -27.87
N GLN A 101 -27.49 -13.06 -28.38
CA GLN A 101 -27.87 -14.20 -27.56
C GLN A 101 -26.81 -14.65 -26.55
N ASP A 102 -25.54 -14.32 -26.78
CA ASP A 102 -24.42 -14.61 -25.88
C ASP A 102 -24.26 -13.60 -24.73
N LEU A 103 -25.03 -12.52 -24.69
CA LEU A 103 -25.04 -11.60 -23.55
C LEU A 103 -25.76 -12.20 -22.34
N SER A 104 -25.18 -11.94 -21.15
CA SER A 104 -25.87 -12.14 -19.88
C SER A 104 -27.11 -11.22 -19.80
N HIS A 105 -28.02 -11.52 -18.87
CA HIS A 105 -29.19 -10.67 -18.65
C HIS A 105 -28.78 -9.23 -18.30
N THR A 106 -27.80 -9.07 -17.41
CA THR A 106 -27.27 -7.76 -17.00
C THR A 106 -26.62 -7.02 -18.17
N ASP A 107 -25.79 -7.70 -18.95
CA ASP A 107 -25.11 -7.09 -20.10
C ASP A 107 -26.09 -6.63 -21.19
N CYS A 108 -27.15 -7.41 -21.40
CA CYS A 108 -28.24 -7.02 -22.30
C CYS A 108 -28.92 -5.73 -21.84
N LEU A 109 -29.22 -5.60 -20.55
CA LEU A 109 -29.85 -4.38 -20.00
C LEU A 109 -28.93 -3.16 -20.14
N LEU A 110 -27.63 -3.32 -19.86
CA LEU A 110 -26.63 -2.26 -20.03
C LEU A 110 -26.48 -1.86 -21.50
N CYS A 111 -26.45 -2.84 -22.43
CA CYS A 111 -26.39 -2.56 -23.86
C CYS A 111 -27.62 -1.79 -24.34
N TYR A 112 -28.81 -2.24 -23.94
CA TYR A 112 -30.07 -1.59 -24.30
C TYR A 112 -30.17 -0.17 -23.72
N ALA A 113 -29.71 0.06 -22.48
CA ALA A 113 -29.61 1.39 -21.91
C ALA A 113 -28.66 2.29 -22.72
N ALA A 114 -27.52 1.77 -23.20
CA ALA A 114 -26.62 2.50 -24.08
C ALA A 114 -27.28 2.86 -25.43
N CYS A 115 -28.09 1.96 -26.01
CA CYS A 115 -28.91 2.29 -27.18
C CYS A 115 -29.88 3.45 -26.90
N ARG A 116 -30.59 3.41 -25.77
CA ARG A 116 -31.56 4.45 -25.37
C ARG A 116 -30.93 5.82 -25.11
N THR A 117 -29.64 5.90 -24.83
CA THR A 117 -28.93 7.18 -24.64
C THR A 117 -28.32 7.72 -25.93
N LYS A 118 -27.95 6.85 -26.88
CA LYS A 118 -27.34 7.26 -28.16
C LYS A 118 -28.36 7.55 -29.26
N LEU A 119 -29.43 6.74 -29.37
CA LEU A 119 -30.44 6.88 -30.41
C LEU A 119 -31.22 8.21 -30.40
N PRO A 120 -31.50 8.86 -29.24
CA PRO A 120 -32.17 10.17 -29.21
C PRO A 120 -31.44 11.29 -29.97
N ARG A 121 -30.15 11.11 -30.29
CA ARG A 121 -29.40 12.04 -31.16
C ARG A 121 -30.00 12.18 -32.57
N CYS A 122 -30.81 11.21 -32.99
CA CYS A 122 -31.54 11.26 -34.25
C CYS A 122 -32.88 12.00 -34.17
N LEU A 123 -33.37 12.38 -32.98
CA LEU A 123 -34.62 13.13 -32.88
C LEU A 123 -34.44 14.54 -33.49
N PRO A 124 -35.44 15.07 -34.21
CA PRO A 124 -36.80 14.55 -34.36
C PRO A 124 -37.02 13.68 -35.61
N SER A 125 -36.02 13.03 -36.21
CA SER A 125 -36.25 12.17 -37.38
C SER A 125 -37.30 11.08 -37.13
N ILE A 126 -38.12 10.75 -38.13
CA ILE A 126 -39.22 9.78 -37.96
C ILE A 126 -38.77 8.31 -37.93
N SER A 127 -37.49 8.07 -38.23
CA SER A 127 -36.88 6.76 -38.16
C SER A 127 -35.43 6.88 -37.72
N ALA A 128 -34.96 5.87 -36.99
CA ALA A 128 -33.55 5.70 -36.70
C ALA A 128 -33.25 4.26 -36.33
N ARG A 129 -32.01 3.83 -36.57
CA ARG A 129 -31.50 2.54 -36.08
C ARG A 129 -30.07 2.67 -35.57
N ILE A 130 -29.76 1.91 -34.53
CA ILE A 130 -28.43 1.80 -33.95
C ILE A 130 -28.04 0.33 -33.81
N TYR A 131 -26.81 0.05 -34.23
CA TYR A 131 -26.13 -1.22 -34.02
C TYR A 131 -25.01 -0.98 -33.01
N LEU A 132 -25.10 -1.65 -31.87
CA LEU A 132 -23.99 -1.82 -30.95
C LEU A 132 -23.44 -3.24 -31.10
N ASP A 133 -22.20 -3.46 -30.67
CA ASP A 133 -21.55 -4.77 -30.75
C ASP A 133 -22.26 -5.85 -29.90
N GLY A 134 -23.21 -5.49 -29.03
CA GLY A 134 -24.00 -6.41 -28.22
C GLY A 134 -25.53 -6.35 -28.43
N CYS A 135 -26.07 -5.33 -29.11
CA CYS A 135 -27.53 -5.17 -29.23
C CYS A 135 -27.92 -4.21 -30.36
N PHE A 136 -29.20 -4.28 -30.74
CA PHE A 136 -29.79 -3.51 -31.82
C PHE A 136 -31.07 -2.80 -31.33
N LEU A 137 -31.29 -1.57 -31.81
CA LEU A 137 -32.52 -0.82 -31.58
C LEU A 137 -32.89 -0.03 -32.84
N ARG A 138 -34.13 -0.16 -33.30
CA ARG A 138 -34.68 0.61 -34.42
C ARG A 138 -36.08 1.11 -34.08
N TYR A 139 -36.38 2.34 -34.49
CA TYR A 139 -37.75 2.79 -34.66
C TYR A 139 -37.99 3.31 -36.08
N ASP A 140 -39.23 3.21 -36.55
CA ASP A 140 -39.63 3.66 -37.87
C ASP A 140 -41.13 3.97 -37.92
N ASN A 141 -41.57 4.63 -39.00
CA ASN A 141 -42.98 5.02 -39.18
C ASN A 141 -43.84 3.97 -39.91
N TYR A 142 -43.28 2.79 -40.15
CA TYR A 142 -43.96 1.67 -40.81
C TYR A 142 -43.53 0.33 -40.19
N SER A 143 -44.31 -0.72 -40.43
CA SER A 143 -44.01 -2.05 -39.89
C SER A 143 -42.86 -2.73 -40.64
N PHE A 144 -41.62 -2.52 -40.19
CA PHE A 144 -40.39 -3.07 -40.77
C PHE A 144 -40.02 -4.48 -40.28
N TYR A 145 -40.81 -5.11 -39.42
CA TYR A 145 -40.43 -6.34 -38.71
C TYR A 145 -40.02 -7.52 -39.61
N LYS A 146 -40.52 -7.58 -40.84
CA LYS A 146 -40.21 -8.63 -41.82
C LYS A 146 -39.11 -8.25 -42.82
N GLU A 147 -38.49 -7.09 -42.69
CA GLU A 147 -37.42 -6.65 -43.58
C GLU A 147 -36.12 -7.40 -43.31
N ALA A 148 -35.79 -8.36 -44.18
CA ALA A 148 -34.52 -9.08 -44.14
C ALA A 148 -33.35 -8.21 -44.64
N THR A 149 -33.54 -7.52 -45.76
CA THR A 149 -32.52 -6.69 -46.40
C THR A 149 -33.13 -5.36 -46.88
N ASN A 150 -32.31 -4.32 -46.98
CA ASN A 150 -32.67 -3.06 -47.59
C ASN A 150 -31.45 -2.45 -48.33
N PRO A 151 -31.43 -2.48 -49.68
CA PRO A 151 -30.28 -2.02 -50.47
C PRO A 151 -29.85 -0.56 -50.26
N LEU A 152 -30.73 0.30 -49.74
CA LEU A 152 -30.44 1.73 -49.59
C LEU A 152 -29.66 2.06 -48.30
N ILE A 153 -29.66 1.15 -47.34
CA ILE A 153 -29.17 1.40 -45.97
C ILE A 153 -28.32 0.27 -45.40
N ASP A 154 -28.44 -0.94 -45.95
CA ASP A 154 -27.55 -2.04 -45.62
C ASP A 154 -26.12 -1.64 -46.00
N THR A 155 -25.20 -1.79 -45.06
CA THR A 155 -23.83 -1.32 -45.23
C THR A 155 -22.87 -2.21 -44.46
N VAL A 156 -21.59 -2.11 -44.80
CA VAL A 156 -20.51 -2.69 -44.02
C VAL A 156 -19.79 -1.63 -43.20
N ASN A 157 -19.20 -2.05 -42.08
CA ASN A 157 -18.25 -1.25 -41.31
C ASN A 157 -16.98 -2.06 -41.11
N CYS A 158 -15.89 -1.59 -41.69
CA CYS A 158 -14.59 -2.26 -41.69
C CYS A 158 -13.60 -1.49 -40.81
N SER A 159 -12.75 -2.24 -40.10
CA SER A 159 -11.66 -1.63 -39.33
C SER A 159 -10.63 -0.95 -40.22
N SER A 160 -9.94 0.07 -39.69
CA SER A 160 -8.86 0.75 -40.40
C SER A 160 -7.61 -0.13 -40.57
N LYS A 161 -7.39 -1.06 -39.63
CA LYS A 161 -6.20 -1.93 -39.55
C LYS A 161 -6.30 -3.16 -40.46
N TYR A 162 -5.18 -3.52 -41.08
CA TYR A 162 -5.05 -4.73 -41.89
C TYR A 162 -4.91 -5.99 -41.04
N GLY A 163 -5.61 -7.05 -41.47
CA GLY A 163 -5.66 -8.39 -40.86
C GLY A 163 -4.28 -9.01 -40.71
N VAL A 164 -3.52 -8.93 -41.81
CA VAL A 164 -2.17 -9.46 -41.96
C VAL A 164 -1.36 -8.44 -42.76
N VAL A 165 -0.08 -8.23 -42.39
CA VAL A 165 0.87 -7.34 -43.11
C VAL A 165 2.12 -8.13 -43.46
N VAL A 166 2.03 -9.29 -44.11
CA VAL A 166 3.17 -10.00 -44.73
C VAL A 166 2.64 -10.99 -45.79
N ASP A 167 3.19 -10.93 -47.02
CA ASP A 167 3.10 -11.86 -48.17
C ASP A 167 1.70 -12.25 -48.75
N GLU A 168 1.63 -12.51 -50.06
CA GLU A 168 0.39 -12.83 -50.80
C GLU A 168 -0.24 -14.16 -50.34
N VAL A 169 0.59 -15.15 -49.97
CA VAL A 169 0.14 -16.47 -49.51
C VAL A 169 -0.66 -16.39 -48.20
N ALA A 170 -0.20 -15.59 -47.24
CA ALA A 170 -0.91 -15.42 -45.96
C ALA A 170 -2.20 -14.62 -46.11
N LYS A 171 -2.29 -13.78 -47.15
CA LYS A 171 -3.49 -13.02 -47.48
C LYS A 171 -4.57 -13.93 -48.08
N GLU A 172 -4.21 -14.89 -48.93
CA GLU A 172 -5.14 -15.92 -49.44
C GLU A 172 -5.63 -16.84 -48.31
N GLU A 173 -4.74 -17.33 -47.45
CA GLU A 173 -5.14 -18.16 -46.29
C GLU A 173 -6.09 -17.39 -45.36
N PHE A 174 -5.84 -16.10 -45.12
CA PHE A 174 -6.74 -15.27 -44.31
C PHE A 174 -8.11 -15.09 -44.96
N LEU A 175 -8.17 -14.88 -46.29
CA LEU A 175 -9.43 -14.78 -47.03
C LEU A 175 -10.25 -16.06 -46.90
N GLU A 176 -9.59 -17.21 -47.05
CA GLU A 176 -10.20 -18.53 -46.93
C GLU A 176 -10.74 -18.76 -45.51
N ASN A 177 -9.95 -18.43 -44.47
CA ASN A 177 -10.37 -18.55 -43.08
C ASN A 177 -11.58 -17.65 -42.76
N VAL A 178 -11.58 -16.40 -43.24
CA VAL A 178 -12.72 -15.48 -43.11
C VAL A 178 -13.96 -16.03 -43.83
N GLY A 179 -13.81 -16.54 -45.05
CA GLY A 179 -14.89 -17.16 -45.81
C GLY A 179 -15.50 -18.37 -45.09
N PHE A 180 -14.66 -19.26 -44.56
CA PHE A 180 -15.11 -20.44 -43.81
C PHE A 180 -15.83 -20.09 -42.52
N VAL A 181 -15.27 -19.19 -41.70
CA VAL A 181 -15.88 -18.82 -40.43
C VAL A 181 -17.22 -18.10 -40.65
N ILE A 182 -17.31 -17.22 -41.65
CA ILE A 182 -18.56 -16.56 -42.06
C ILE A 182 -19.59 -17.58 -42.54
N GLY A 183 -19.19 -18.54 -43.38
CA GLY A 183 -20.07 -19.63 -43.83
C GLY A 183 -20.59 -20.48 -42.66
N ASN A 184 -19.74 -20.76 -41.67
CA ASN A 184 -20.12 -21.52 -40.48
C ASN A 184 -21.14 -20.78 -39.62
N VAL A 185 -20.92 -19.50 -39.29
CA VAL A 185 -21.90 -18.73 -38.51
C VAL A 185 -23.18 -18.46 -39.29
N THR A 186 -23.11 -18.34 -40.62
CA THR A 186 -24.31 -18.17 -41.47
C THR A 186 -25.20 -19.41 -41.39
N ARG A 187 -24.65 -20.60 -41.67
CA ARG A 187 -25.41 -21.86 -41.55
C ARG A 187 -25.88 -22.11 -40.13
N GLY A 188 -25.00 -21.87 -39.16
CA GLY A 188 -25.30 -22.04 -37.75
C GLY A 188 -26.47 -21.17 -37.29
N ALA A 189 -26.47 -19.88 -37.65
CA ALA A 189 -27.53 -18.96 -37.21
C ALA A 189 -28.87 -19.27 -37.87
N VAL A 190 -28.89 -19.65 -39.15
CA VAL A 190 -30.12 -20.09 -39.85
C VAL A 190 -30.71 -21.34 -39.17
N GLY A 191 -29.87 -22.28 -38.73
CA GLY A 191 -30.31 -23.49 -38.02
C GLY A 191 -30.66 -23.27 -36.54
N ASN A 192 -30.02 -22.31 -35.87
CA ASN A 192 -30.09 -22.12 -34.41
C ASN A 192 -30.82 -20.84 -34.01
N LYS A 193 -32.10 -20.72 -34.40
CA LYS A 193 -32.99 -19.62 -33.96
C LYS A 193 -32.40 -18.21 -34.19
N GLY A 194 -31.59 -18.04 -35.23
CA GLY A 194 -31.02 -16.77 -35.63
C GLY A 194 -29.72 -16.38 -34.94
N PHE A 195 -29.00 -17.28 -34.26
CA PHE A 195 -27.70 -16.93 -33.64
C PHE A 195 -26.65 -18.03 -33.81
N ALA A 196 -25.40 -17.63 -34.11
CA ALA A 196 -24.26 -18.53 -34.05
C ALA A 196 -22.94 -17.78 -33.86
N VAL A 197 -21.97 -18.49 -33.28
CA VAL A 197 -20.57 -18.08 -33.18
C VAL A 197 -19.68 -19.20 -33.70
N ALA A 198 -18.53 -18.86 -34.26
CA ALA A 198 -17.55 -19.83 -34.72
C ALA A 198 -16.13 -19.26 -34.70
N GLU A 199 -15.16 -20.15 -34.61
CA GLU A 199 -13.73 -19.85 -34.69
C GLU A 199 -13.09 -20.76 -35.74
N VAL A 200 -12.27 -20.18 -36.62
CA VAL A 200 -11.46 -20.91 -37.59
C VAL A 200 -10.07 -20.28 -37.62
N LYS A 201 -9.05 -21.05 -37.20
CA LYS A 201 -7.62 -20.66 -37.24
C LYS A 201 -7.37 -19.21 -36.75
N GLY A 202 -7.92 -18.84 -35.59
CA GLY A 202 -7.73 -17.51 -35.00
C GLY A 202 -8.60 -16.38 -35.59
N VAL A 203 -9.54 -16.70 -36.48
CA VAL A 203 -10.60 -15.78 -36.91
C VAL A 203 -11.90 -16.16 -36.20
N TYR A 204 -12.48 -15.18 -35.52
CA TYR A 204 -13.71 -15.31 -34.74
C TYR A 204 -14.86 -14.64 -35.49
N ALA A 205 -16.03 -15.27 -35.56
CA ALA A 205 -17.22 -14.65 -36.11
C ALA A 205 -18.47 -14.89 -35.27
N LEU A 206 -19.43 -13.98 -35.41
CA LEU A 206 -20.75 -14.01 -34.80
C LEU A 206 -21.79 -13.55 -35.83
N ALA A 207 -22.91 -14.25 -35.89
CA ALA A 207 -24.06 -13.88 -36.68
C ALA A 207 -25.33 -13.85 -35.80
N GLN A 208 -26.11 -12.78 -35.93
CA GLN A 208 -27.40 -12.60 -35.25
C GLN A 208 -28.44 -12.11 -36.26
N CYS A 209 -29.50 -12.89 -36.49
CA CYS A 209 -30.72 -12.46 -37.15
C CYS A 209 -31.70 -11.91 -36.13
N TRP A 210 -32.49 -10.91 -36.54
CA TRP A 210 -33.59 -10.42 -35.72
C TRP A 210 -34.69 -11.47 -35.65
N LYS A 211 -35.26 -11.70 -34.47
CA LYS A 211 -36.28 -12.73 -34.29
C LYS A 211 -37.53 -12.51 -35.16
N SER A 212 -37.74 -11.28 -35.64
CA SER A 212 -38.91 -10.90 -36.42
C SER A 212 -38.87 -11.29 -37.90
N VAL A 213 -37.69 -11.56 -38.48
CA VAL A 213 -37.55 -11.77 -39.95
C VAL A 213 -37.77 -13.22 -40.42
N GLY A 214 -37.89 -14.18 -39.49
CA GLY A 214 -38.06 -15.60 -39.83
C GLY A 214 -36.80 -16.25 -40.44
N SER A 215 -36.87 -17.55 -40.70
CA SER A 215 -35.69 -18.34 -41.14
C SER A 215 -35.22 -18.00 -42.55
N ASP A 216 -36.16 -17.82 -43.50
CA ASP A 216 -35.81 -17.47 -44.89
C ASP A 216 -35.20 -16.07 -44.98
N GLY A 217 -35.78 -15.10 -44.26
CA GLY A 217 -35.23 -13.75 -44.15
C GLY A 217 -33.88 -13.73 -43.43
N CYS A 218 -33.69 -14.58 -42.42
CA CYS A 218 -32.39 -14.74 -41.77
C CYS A 218 -31.31 -15.23 -42.74
N LYS A 219 -31.64 -16.24 -43.56
CA LYS A 219 -30.73 -16.77 -44.59
C LYS A 219 -30.38 -15.70 -45.62
N GLU A 220 -31.38 -15.04 -46.20
CA GLU A 220 -31.18 -13.97 -47.18
C GLU A 220 -30.29 -12.85 -46.61
N CYS A 221 -30.57 -12.42 -45.39
CA CYS A 221 -29.84 -11.33 -44.75
C CYS A 221 -28.37 -11.67 -44.50
N LEU A 222 -28.09 -12.85 -43.93
CA LEU A 222 -26.72 -13.25 -43.60
C LEU A 222 -25.90 -13.60 -44.84
N GLU A 223 -26.51 -14.18 -45.87
CA GLU A 223 -25.82 -14.39 -47.16
C GLU A 223 -25.43 -13.07 -47.81
N LYS A 224 -26.32 -12.06 -47.79
CA LYS A 224 -26.01 -10.71 -48.27
C LYS A 224 -24.92 -10.05 -47.44
N ALA A 225 -25.04 -10.08 -46.10
CA ALA A 225 -24.06 -9.50 -45.19
C ALA A 225 -22.68 -10.15 -45.35
N GLY A 226 -22.62 -11.49 -45.41
CA GLY A 226 -21.38 -12.24 -45.58
C GLY A 226 -20.67 -11.90 -46.89
N LYS A 227 -21.42 -11.86 -48.02
CA LYS A 227 -20.86 -11.47 -49.32
C LYS A 227 -20.31 -10.05 -49.31
N ALA A 228 -21.07 -9.09 -48.77
CA ALA A 228 -20.63 -7.69 -48.70
C ALA A 228 -19.38 -7.54 -47.81
N VAL A 229 -19.36 -8.16 -46.63
CA VAL A 229 -18.23 -8.10 -45.70
C VAL A 229 -16.97 -8.72 -46.31
N ILE A 230 -17.08 -9.85 -47.01
CA ILE A 230 -15.93 -10.49 -47.69
C ILE A 230 -15.41 -9.59 -48.82
N ASN A 231 -16.30 -9.00 -49.63
CA ASN A 231 -15.90 -8.20 -50.79
C ASN A 231 -15.34 -6.82 -50.42
N GLU A 232 -15.86 -6.19 -49.37
CA GLU A 232 -15.58 -4.79 -49.04
C GLU A 232 -14.65 -4.61 -47.84
N CYS A 233 -14.67 -5.51 -46.86
CA CYS A 233 -13.82 -5.41 -45.67
C CYS A 233 -12.52 -6.19 -45.77
N PHE A 234 -12.35 -7.08 -46.74
CA PHE A 234 -11.09 -7.77 -46.91
C PHE A 234 -9.99 -6.80 -47.43
N PRO A 235 -8.73 -6.86 -46.95
CA PRO A 235 -8.15 -7.75 -45.92
C PRO A 235 -8.01 -7.06 -44.56
N LYS A 236 -9.05 -6.40 -44.05
CA LYS A 236 -9.06 -5.75 -42.73
C LYS A 236 -9.21 -6.77 -41.60
N ARG A 237 -8.71 -6.44 -40.40
CA ARG A 237 -8.76 -7.30 -39.19
C ARG A 237 -10.17 -7.68 -38.79
N GLU A 238 -11.10 -6.78 -39.08
CA GLU A 238 -12.46 -6.85 -38.62
C GLU A 238 -13.37 -6.19 -39.64
N GLY A 239 -14.52 -6.84 -39.85
CA GLY A 239 -15.60 -6.35 -40.69
C GLY A 239 -16.95 -6.69 -40.07
N ARG A 240 -17.89 -5.75 -40.19
CA ARG A 240 -19.26 -5.88 -39.72
C ARG A 240 -20.23 -5.69 -40.88
N GLY A 241 -21.21 -6.58 -41.02
CA GLY A 241 -22.36 -6.42 -41.89
C GLY A 241 -23.54 -5.91 -41.08
N LEU A 242 -24.04 -4.73 -41.41
CA LEU A 242 -25.13 -4.04 -40.71
C LEU A 242 -26.35 -3.99 -41.63
N ASN A 243 -27.13 -5.07 -41.64
CA ASN A 243 -28.29 -5.20 -42.52
C ASN A 243 -29.60 -4.98 -41.74
N ALA A 244 -30.68 -4.72 -42.48
CA ALA A 244 -32.01 -4.48 -41.91
C ALA A 244 -32.47 -5.63 -40.98
N GLY A 245 -32.21 -6.88 -41.35
CA GLY A 245 -32.67 -8.08 -40.65
C GLY A 245 -31.62 -8.81 -39.80
N CYS A 246 -30.34 -8.40 -39.83
CA CYS A 246 -29.27 -9.15 -39.18
C CYS A 246 -28.00 -8.32 -38.98
N TYR A 247 -27.15 -8.84 -38.09
CA TYR A 247 -25.81 -8.37 -37.81
C TYR A 247 -24.81 -9.53 -37.98
N LEU A 248 -23.70 -9.26 -38.64
CA LEU A 248 -22.60 -10.19 -38.79
C LEU A 248 -21.28 -9.49 -38.45
N ARG A 249 -20.40 -10.13 -37.69
CA ARG A 249 -19.05 -9.61 -37.43
C ARG A 249 -18.04 -10.75 -37.54
N TYR A 250 -16.89 -10.47 -38.16
CA TYR A 250 -15.67 -11.25 -37.98
C TYR A 250 -14.58 -10.38 -37.36
N SER A 251 -13.65 -10.98 -36.64
CA SER A 251 -12.47 -10.30 -36.08
C SER A 251 -11.33 -11.30 -35.85
N THR A 252 -10.09 -10.80 -35.84
CA THR A 252 -8.90 -11.55 -35.40
C THR A 252 -8.78 -11.62 -33.88
N GLU A 253 -9.64 -10.94 -33.13
CA GLU A 253 -9.69 -10.95 -31.67
C GLU A 253 -11.04 -11.51 -31.20
N LYS A 254 -11.05 -12.37 -30.19
CA LYS A 254 -12.29 -12.98 -29.68
C LYS A 254 -13.15 -11.94 -28.97
N PHE A 255 -14.43 -11.84 -29.34
CA PHE A 255 -15.35 -10.77 -28.88
C PHE A 255 -16.73 -11.26 -28.39
N TYR A 256 -16.92 -12.57 -28.24
CA TYR A 256 -18.18 -13.18 -27.79
C TYR A 256 -17.97 -14.13 -26.63
N ASN A 257 -19.03 -14.36 -25.84
CA ASN A 257 -18.99 -15.24 -24.67
C ASN A 257 -19.19 -16.71 -25.07
N ASP A 258 -18.49 -17.63 -24.41
CA ASP A 258 -18.49 -19.08 -24.75
C ASP A 258 -19.78 -19.84 -24.39
N ASN A 259 -20.79 -19.18 -23.82
CA ASN A 259 -22.00 -19.83 -23.28
C ASN A 259 -23.05 -20.23 -24.32
N GLY A 260 -22.64 -20.50 -25.57
CA GLY A 260 -23.52 -20.92 -26.66
C GLY A 260 -23.97 -22.39 -26.63
N GLN A 261 -23.47 -23.22 -25.72
CA GLN A 261 -23.94 -24.60 -25.53
C GLN A 261 -24.32 -24.86 -24.07
N ALA A 262 -25.62 -25.00 -23.81
CA ALA A 262 -26.10 -25.52 -22.54
C ALA A 262 -25.72 -27.01 -22.44
N GLN A 263 -24.62 -27.33 -21.76
CA GLN A 263 -24.39 -28.65 -21.19
C GLN A 263 -24.59 -28.60 -19.68
N ASN A 264 -25.50 -29.47 -19.21
CA ASN A 264 -25.76 -29.76 -17.81
C ASN A 264 -24.48 -30.29 -17.13
N GLY A 265 -23.87 -29.46 -16.30
CA GLY A 265 -22.82 -29.86 -15.38
C GLY A 265 -23.04 -29.18 -14.04
N ARG A 266 -23.40 -29.97 -13.02
CA ARG A 266 -23.41 -29.55 -11.61
C ARG A 266 -21.97 -29.16 -11.22
N GLY A 267 -21.66 -27.87 -11.33
CA GLY A 267 -20.44 -27.27 -10.79
C GLY A 267 -20.85 -26.16 -9.83
N PHE A 268 -20.47 -26.29 -8.56
CA PHE A 268 -20.59 -25.24 -7.56
C PHE A 268 -20.13 -23.87 -8.12
N PRO A 269 -20.82 -22.75 -7.81
CA PRO A 269 -20.49 -21.47 -8.41
C PRO A 269 -19.16 -20.96 -7.85
N ARG A 270 -18.09 -21.17 -8.61
CA ARG A 270 -16.74 -20.60 -8.37
C ARG A 270 -16.78 -19.09 -8.11
N ILE A 271 -17.80 -18.39 -8.61
CA ILE A 271 -18.01 -16.95 -8.42
C ILE A 271 -18.34 -16.60 -6.96
N GLY A 272 -19.19 -17.38 -6.28
CA GLY A 272 -19.56 -17.10 -4.89
C GLY A 272 -18.38 -17.23 -3.92
N ALA A 273 -17.53 -18.24 -4.16
CA ALA A 273 -16.30 -18.43 -3.40
C ALA A 273 -15.30 -17.30 -3.64
N ILE A 274 -15.12 -16.85 -4.89
CA ILE A 274 -14.22 -15.74 -5.22
C ILE A 274 -14.71 -14.44 -4.57
N VAL A 275 -16.01 -14.13 -4.64
CA VAL A 275 -16.58 -12.93 -4.02
C VAL A 275 -16.41 -12.95 -2.49
N ALA A 276 -16.66 -14.09 -1.83
CA ALA A 276 -16.47 -14.21 -0.40
C ALA A 276 -15.00 -14.01 0.02
N ILE A 277 -14.04 -14.57 -0.73
CA ILE A 277 -12.61 -14.40 -0.48
C ILE A 277 -12.19 -12.94 -0.66
N VAL A 278 -12.64 -12.28 -1.73
CA VAL A 278 -12.30 -10.87 -2.00
C VAL A 278 -12.89 -9.95 -0.95
N LEU A 279 -14.17 -10.13 -0.58
CA LEU A 279 -14.80 -9.32 0.48
C LEU A 279 -14.10 -9.51 1.83
N SER A 280 -13.70 -10.74 2.15
CA SER A 280 -12.97 -11.04 3.39
C SER A 280 -11.58 -10.39 3.38
N ALA A 281 -10.87 -10.43 2.25
CA ALA A 281 -9.56 -9.80 2.11
C ALA A 281 -9.63 -8.27 2.22
N VAL A 282 -10.63 -7.64 1.60
CA VAL A 282 -10.87 -6.19 1.70
C VAL A 282 -11.23 -5.79 3.13
N ALA A 283 -12.13 -6.53 3.79
CA ALA A 283 -12.50 -6.27 5.17
C ALA A 283 -11.29 -6.40 6.11
N PHE A 284 -10.47 -7.44 5.92
CA PHE A 284 -9.25 -7.64 6.70
C PHE A 284 -8.23 -6.51 6.49
N LEU A 285 -8.03 -6.07 5.24
CA LEU A 285 -7.14 -4.96 4.93
C LEU A 285 -7.64 -3.64 5.55
N MET A 286 -8.93 -3.35 5.45
CA MET A 286 -9.53 -2.16 6.08
C MET A 286 -9.38 -2.19 7.60
N LEU A 287 -9.60 -3.35 8.22
CA LEU A 287 -9.46 -3.52 9.67
C LEU A 287 -8.00 -3.39 10.12
N PHE A 288 -7.06 -3.93 9.33
CA PHE A 288 -5.63 -3.78 9.57
C PHE A 288 -5.19 -2.31 9.45
N LEU A 289 -5.64 -1.60 8.41
CA LEU A 289 -5.34 -0.18 8.22
C LEU A 289 -5.95 0.68 9.33
N PHE A 290 -7.18 0.37 9.77
CA PHE A 290 -7.81 1.05 10.90
C PHE A 290 -7.05 0.78 12.21
N ALA A 291 -6.64 -0.46 12.46
CA ALA A 291 -5.83 -0.81 13.63
C ALA A 291 -4.46 -0.13 13.59
N ALA A 292 -3.81 -0.07 12.42
CA ALA A 292 -2.55 0.63 12.22
C ALA A 292 -2.70 2.14 12.43
N TYR A 293 -3.77 2.75 11.91
CA TYR A 293 -4.10 4.16 12.12
C TYR A 293 -4.39 4.45 13.59
N ALA A 294 -5.20 3.62 14.26
CA ALA A 294 -5.49 3.75 15.68
C ALA A 294 -4.22 3.57 16.54
N GLY A 295 -3.34 2.64 16.17
CA GLY A 295 -2.03 2.45 16.80
C GLY A 295 -1.13 3.67 16.64
N TYR A 296 -1.02 4.22 15.42
CA TYR A 296 -0.26 5.42 15.13
C TYR A 296 -0.79 6.65 15.88
N ALA A 297 -2.11 6.87 15.85
CA ALA A 297 -2.75 7.97 16.55
C ALA A 297 -2.54 7.86 18.07
N ARG A 298 -2.66 6.65 18.64
CA ARG A 298 -2.42 6.41 20.06
C ARG A 298 -0.97 6.66 20.45
N GLN A 299 -0.02 6.17 19.65
CA GLN A 299 1.40 6.42 19.88
C GLN A 299 1.73 7.91 19.85
N TRP A 300 1.18 8.66 18.90
CA TRP A 300 1.38 10.10 18.82
C TRP A 300 0.79 10.85 20.03
N VAL A 301 -0.43 10.48 20.47
CA VAL A 301 -1.04 11.05 21.68
C VAL A 301 -0.18 10.75 22.91
N ASP A 302 0.28 9.51 23.05
CA ASP A 302 1.11 9.09 24.17
C ASP A 302 2.46 9.84 24.16
N ASP A 303 3.15 9.95 23.03
CA ASP A 303 4.44 10.66 22.93
C ASP A 303 4.30 12.16 23.22
N PHE A 304 3.28 12.83 22.68
CA PHE A 304 3.03 14.26 22.91
C PHE A 304 2.71 14.56 24.38
N PHE A 305 1.79 13.81 24.99
CA PHE A 305 1.42 14.05 26.40
C PHE A 305 2.48 13.55 27.38
N ASN A 306 3.28 12.53 27.01
CA ASN A 306 4.46 12.16 27.80
C ASN A 306 5.44 13.33 27.87
N GLU A 307 5.76 13.97 26.74
CA GLU A 307 6.68 15.12 26.69
C GLU A 307 6.16 16.29 27.56
N VAL A 308 4.86 16.62 27.45
CA VAL A 308 4.24 17.68 28.26
C VAL A 308 4.25 17.34 29.77
N ASN A 309 3.82 16.15 30.15
CA ASN A 309 3.70 15.78 31.56
C ASN A 309 5.06 15.59 32.24
N LEU A 310 6.03 14.98 31.55
CA LEU A 310 7.36 14.72 32.09
C LEU A 310 8.19 16.00 32.27
N ILE A 311 8.11 16.93 31.33
CA ILE A 311 9.08 18.04 31.24
C ILE A 311 8.56 19.33 31.87
N SER A 312 7.25 19.48 32.02
CA SER A 312 6.62 20.65 32.65
C SER A 312 7.21 20.99 34.04
N GLY A 313 7.69 19.98 34.78
CA GLY A 313 8.30 20.10 36.10
C GLY A 313 9.83 20.14 36.14
N ILE A 314 10.51 19.93 35.00
CA ILE A 314 11.97 19.85 34.93
C ILE A 314 12.56 21.26 34.85
N GLN A 315 13.41 21.62 35.81
CA GLN A 315 14.14 22.88 35.78
C GLN A 315 15.60 22.64 36.15
N HIS A 316 16.48 22.75 35.16
CA HIS A 316 17.92 22.60 35.34
C HIS A 316 18.67 23.48 34.33
N LYS A 317 19.84 24.02 34.72
CA LYS A 317 20.65 24.91 33.86
C LYS A 317 21.05 24.22 32.55
N ASN A 318 21.25 22.91 32.58
CA ASN A 318 21.66 22.09 31.43
C ASN A 318 20.54 21.34 30.71
N LEU A 319 19.28 21.71 30.91
CA LEU A 319 18.13 21.14 30.19
C LEU A 319 17.36 22.28 29.53
N VAL A 320 16.80 22.03 28.33
CA VAL A 320 15.94 23.00 27.67
C VAL A 320 14.59 23.04 28.38
N LYS A 321 14.16 24.25 28.76
CA LYS A 321 12.87 24.48 29.42
C LYS A 321 11.71 24.45 28.43
N LEU A 322 10.74 23.57 28.68
CA LEU A 322 9.42 23.64 28.03
C LEU A 322 8.63 24.83 28.61
N LEU A 323 8.19 25.73 27.74
CA LEU A 323 7.40 26.92 28.09
C LEU A 323 5.90 26.65 28.00
N GLY A 324 5.48 25.75 27.12
CA GLY A 324 4.08 25.37 26.95
C GLY A 324 3.85 24.48 25.74
N CYS A 325 2.58 24.15 25.50
CA CYS A 325 2.15 23.39 24.33
C CYS A 325 0.86 23.99 23.74
N SER A 326 0.58 23.70 22.48
CA SER A 326 -0.69 24.03 21.83
C SER A 326 -1.23 22.79 21.13
N ILE A 327 -2.51 22.47 21.40
CA ILE A 327 -3.25 21.35 20.80
C ILE A 327 -4.50 21.81 20.05
N GLU A 328 -4.78 23.12 20.01
CA GLU A 328 -6.01 23.69 19.42
C GLU A 328 -5.93 23.85 17.89
N GLY A 329 -4.79 23.56 17.26
CA GLY A 329 -4.54 23.75 15.83
C GLY A 329 -4.49 22.45 15.00
N PRO A 330 -4.30 22.55 13.66
CA PRO A 330 -4.11 21.38 12.79
C PRO A 330 -2.82 20.60 13.09
N GLU A 331 -1.87 21.24 13.77
CA GLU A 331 -0.63 20.64 14.26
C GLU A 331 -0.54 20.86 15.77
N SER A 332 -0.02 19.87 16.49
CA SER A 332 0.33 20.05 17.90
C SER A 332 1.74 20.58 18.03
N LEU A 333 1.90 21.61 18.85
CA LEU A 333 3.12 22.39 18.96
C LEU A 333 3.65 22.31 20.40
N LEU A 334 4.95 22.14 20.53
CA LEU A 334 5.67 22.32 21.78
C LEU A 334 6.51 23.59 21.67
N VAL A 335 6.43 24.42 22.71
CA VAL A 335 7.12 25.71 22.76
C VAL A 335 8.22 25.63 23.79
N TYR A 336 9.46 25.69 23.33
CA TYR A 336 10.67 25.66 24.15
C TYR A 336 11.27 27.05 24.34
N GLU A 337 12.13 27.21 25.35
CA GLU A 337 13.04 28.36 25.39
C GLU A 337 13.94 28.37 24.14
N TYR A 338 14.21 29.56 23.61
CA TYR A 338 15.09 29.71 22.46
C TYR A 338 16.55 29.65 22.90
N VAL A 339 17.33 28.75 22.28
CA VAL A 339 18.75 28.55 22.55
C VAL A 339 19.56 29.01 21.33
N PRO A 340 20.31 30.13 21.43
CA PRO A 340 20.78 30.86 20.24
C PRO A 340 21.92 30.20 19.47
N ASN A 341 22.84 29.50 20.14
CA ASN A 341 24.02 28.90 19.50
C ASN A 341 23.74 27.49 18.96
N ARG A 342 22.49 27.18 18.56
CA ARG A 342 22.11 25.94 17.85
C ARG A 342 22.63 24.66 18.55
N SER A 343 22.79 23.56 17.80
CA SER A 343 23.21 22.25 18.30
C SER A 343 24.73 22.03 18.23
N LEU A 344 25.25 21.23 19.15
CA LEU A 344 26.68 20.95 19.33
C LEU A 344 27.30 20.28 18.09
N ASP A 345 26.57 19.44 17.37
CA ASP A 345 27.04 18.78 16.16
C ASP A 345 27.50 19.76 15.06
N GLN A 346 26.91 20.97 15.00
CA GLN A 346 27.29 22.04 14.09
C GLN A 346 28.66 22.64 14.45
N PHE A 347 29.04 22.65 15.73
CA PHE A 347 30.35 23.13 16.18
C PHE A 347 31.44 22.07 16.02
N ILE A 348 31.08 20.80 16.19
CA ILE A 348 32.06 19.70 16.13
C ILE A 348 32.31 19.21 14.71
N PHE A 349 31.29 19.09 13.85
CA PHE A 349 31.42 18.38 12.56
C PHE A 349 31.26 19.23 11.30
N ASP A 350 30.70 20.44 11.38
CA ASP A 350 30.58 21.29 10.19
C ASP A 350 31.98 21.64 9.65
N LYS A 351 32.14 21.63 8.32
CA LYS A 351 33.39 21.98 7.65
C LYS A 351 33.53 23.51 7.51
N ASN A 352 32.43 24.25 7.56
CA ASN A 352 32.38 25.70 7.45
C ASN A 352 32.26 26.37 8.83
N LYS A 353 33.00 25.86 9.84
CA LYS A 353 32.86 26.29 11.23
C LYS A 353 32.98 27.81 11.38
N VAL A 354 31.94 28.44 11.91
CA VAL A 354 31.96 29.86 12.29
C VAL A 354 32.86 30.07 13.52
N GLN A 355 32.93 29.07 14.41
CA GLN A 355 33.74 29.08 15.63
C GLN A 355 34.29 27.68 15.93
N ILE A 356 35.57 27.60 16.31
CA ILE A 356 36.21 26.36 16.79
C ILE A 356 36.17 26.35 18.32
N LEU A 357 35.55 25.32 18.90
CA LEU A 357 35.54 25.12 20.35
C LEU A 357 36.91 24.69 20.84
N ASN A 358 37.48 25.47 21.77
CA ASN A 358 38.71 25.11 22.46
C ASN A 358 38.48 23.96 23.46
N TRP A 359 39.56 23.42 24.03
CA TRP A 359 39.47 22.31 24.96
C TRP A 359 38.59 22.61 26.17
N LYS A 360 38.79 23.76 26.83
CA LYS A 360 38.01 24.16 28.00
C LYS A 360 36.51 24.18 27.71
N GLN A 361 36.12 24.75 26.58
CA GLN A 361 34.71 24.79 26.17
C GLN A 361 34.14 23.39 25.95
N ARG A 362 34.89 22.49 25.28
CA ARG A 362 34.47 21.10 25.10
C ARG A 362 34.31 20.37 26.43
N PHE A 363 35.25 20.58 27.34
CA PHE A 363 35.22 20.01 28.68
C PHE A 363 34.01 20.51 29.47
N ASP A 364 33.78 21.82 29.50
CA ASP A 364 32.64 22.44 30.18
C ASP A 364 31.30 21.92 29.60
N ILE A 365 31.23 21.65 28.29
CA ILE A 365 30.07 21.03 27.61
C ILE A 365 29.86 19.58 28.06
N ILE A 366 30.94 18.78 28.16
CA ILE A 366 30.87 17.39 28.64
C ILE A 366 30.36 17.36 30.08
N VAL A 367 30.92 18.20 30.95
CA VAL A 367 30.52 18.32 32.36
C VAL A 367 29.06 18.74 32.48
N GLY A 368 28.65 19.82 31.80
CA GLY A 368 27.26 20.29 31.89
C GLY A 368 26.25 19.28 31.35
N THR A 369 26.60 18.54 30.30
CA THR A 369 25.75 17.45 29.78
C THR A 369 25.63 16.31 30.81
N ALA A 370 26.74 15.96 31.49
CA ALA A 370 26.73 14.96 32.55
C ALA A 370 25.87 15.40 33.75
N GLU A 371 25.97 16.67 34.17
CA GLU A 371 25.15 17.26 35.23
C GLU A 371 23.65 17.21 34.88
N GLY A 372 23.29 17.56 33.64
CA GLY A 372 21.91 17.49 33.16
C GLY A 372 21.34 16.07 33.19
N LEU A 373 22.12 15.08 32.75
CA LEU A 373 21.72 13.67 32.82
C LEU A 373 21.66 13.14 34.26
N ALA A 374 22.60 13.51 35.12
CA ALA A 374 22.55 13.14 36.54
C ALA A 374 21.28 13.67 37.21
N TYR A 375 20.86 14.89 36.88
CA TYR A 375 19.59 15.45 37.34
C TYR A 375 18.38 14.63 36.86
N LEU A 376 18.36 14.18 35.60
CA LEU A 376 17.27 13.34 35.09
C LEU A 376 17.21 11.96 35.76
N HIS A 377 18.37 11.37 36.06
CA HIS A 377 18.46 10.02 36.63
C HIS A 377 18.23 9.96 38.14
N GLY A 378 18.56 11.03 38.88
CA GLY A 378 18.48 11.05 40.35
C GLY A 378 17.99 12.35 40.99
N GLY A 379 17.94 13.46 40.26
CA GLY A 379 17.55 14.78 40.79
C GLY A 379 16.05 15.09 40.72
N ALA A 380 15.26 14.32 39.98
CA ALA A 380 13.81 14.45 39.88
C ALA A 380 13.06 13.47 40.81
N LYS A 381 11.79 13.76 41.13
CA LYS A 381 10.92 12.91 41.97
C LYS A 381 10.73 11.50 41.37
N GLU A 382 10.90 11.38 40.06
CA GLU A 382 10.84 10.15 39.28
C GLU A 382 12.11 10.05 38.42
N ARG A 383 12.58 8.83 38.15
CA ARG A 383 13.76 8.62 37.30
C ARG A 383 13.35 8.79 35.84
N ILE A 384 13.95 9.78 35.16
CA ILE A 384 13.65 10.09 33.76
C ILE A 384 14.81 9.59 32.89
N ILE A 385 14.50 8.75 31.89
CA ILE A 385 15.47 8.31 30.88
C ILE A 385 15.18 9.04 29.57
N HIS A 386 16.19 9.67 28.98
CA HIS A 386 16.06 10.48 27.78
C HIS A 386 15.96 9.64 26.49
N ARG A 387 16.76 8.58 26.35
CA ARG A 387 16.82 7.61 25.23
C ARG A 387 17.37 8.11 23.89
N ASP A 388 17.66 9.40 23.74
CA ASP A 388 18.17 9.97 22.48
C ASP A 388 19.27 11.03 22.68
N ILE A 389 20.19 10.72 23.61
CA ILE A 389 21.38 11.55 23.82
C ILE A 389 22.32 11.40 22.62
N LYS A 390 22.54 12.53 21.93
CA LYS A 390 23.44 12.67 20.78
C LYS A 390 23.82 14.13 20.61
N SER A 391 24.82 14.40 19.78
CA SER A 391 25.37 15.75 19.58
C SER A 391 24.36 16.74 18.96
N SER A 392 23.36 16.29 18.18
CA SER A 392 22.32 17.16 17.65
C SER A 392 21.26 17.58 18.70
N ASN A 393 21.16 16.84 19.81
CA ASN A 393 20.18 17.06 20.87
C ASN A 393 20.80 17.77 22.09
N VAL A 394 22.06 18.21 21.98
CA VAL A 394 22.69 19.12 22.95
C VAL A 394 22.81 20.49 22.29
N LEU A 395 21.99 21.45 22.75
CA LEU A 395 22.01 22.83 22.29
C LEU A 395 22.98 23.67 23.12
N LEU A 396 23.45 24.80 22.59
CA LEU A 396 24.37 25.70 23.27
C LEU A 396 23.75 27.08 23.47
N ASP A 397 23.77 27.59 24.71
CA ASP A 397 23.30 28.95 25.00
C ASP A 397 24.35 30.02 24.61
N GLU A 398 24.05 31.29 24.88
CA GLU A 398 24.92 32.45 24.59
C GLU A 398 26.33 32.31 25.17
N ASN A 399 26.46 31.61 26.30
CA ASN A 399 27.72 31.37 27.01
C ASN A 399 28.36 30.02 26.63
N LEU A 400 27.83 29.33 25.61
CA LEU A 400 28.20 27.96 25.23
C LEU A 400 27.95 26.93 26.34
N THR A 401 27.02 27.21 27.25
CA THR A 401 26.55 26.24 28.24
C THR A 401 25.65 25.21 27.56
N PRO A 402 25.86 23.90 27.77
CA PRO A 402 25.05 22.88 27.12
C PRO A 402 23.65 22.80 27.73
N LYS A 403 22.65 22.63 26.88
CA LYS A 403 21.26 22.34 27.24
C LYS A 403 20.76 21.13 26.46
N ILE A 404 20.41 20.05 27.15
CA ILE A 404 19.84 18.84 26.55
C ILE A 404 18.41 19.14 26.10
N ALA A 405 18.08 18.78 24.87
CA ALA A 405 16.82 19.03 24.20
C ALA A 405 16.23 17.73 23.63
N ASP A 406 14.98 17.83 23.12
CA ASP A 406 14.28 16.75 22.40
C ASP A 406 13.99 15.51 23.26
N PHE A 407 12.98 15.64 24.11
CA PHE A 407 12.55 14.62 25.05
C PHE A 407 11.38 13.78 24.52
N GLY A 408 11.06 13.84 23.22
CA GLY A 408 9.92 13.13 22.64
C GLY A 408 9.97 11.60 22.84
N LEU A 409 11.17 11.06 23.07
CA LEU A 409 11.35 9.64 23.41
C LEU A 409 11.42 9.37 24.91
N ALA A 410 11.53 10.39 25.76
CA ALA A 410 11.80 10.23 27.19
C ALA A 410 10.70 9.42 27.91
N ARG A 411 11.09 8.71 28.97
CA ARG A 411 10.18 7.90 29.80
C ARG A 411 10.53 8.05 31.29
N CYS A 412 9.53 8.08 32.16
CA CYS A 412 9.71 7.96 33.60
C CYS A 412 9.30 6.59 34.12
N PHE A 413 9.84 6.20 35.26
CA PHE A 413 9.31 5.10 36.06
C PHE A 413 9.62 5.31 37.54
N ALA A 414 8.82 4.64 38.38
CA ALA A 414 8.95 4.71 39.83
C ALA A 414 10.29 4.11 40.28
N ALA A 415 10.86 4.66 41.36
CA ALA A 415 12.21 4.35 41.83
C ALA A 415 12.42 2.87 42.22
N ASP A 416 11.33 2.13 42.46
CA ASP A 416 11.29 0.72 42.85
C ASP A 416 11.38 -0.28 41.68
N GLN A 417 11.21 0.16 40.43
CA GLN A 417 11.37 -0.72 39.26
C GLN A 417 12.84 -0.77 38.82
N THR A 418 13.30 -1.95 38.39
CA THR A 418 14.70 -2.17 37.96
C THR A 418 14.93 -1.90 36.47
N HIS A 419 13.89 -2.03 35.65
CA HIS A 419 13.92 -1.77 34.20
C HIS A 419 12.52 -1.55 33.66
N LEU A 420 12.42 -0.85 32.52
CA LEU A 420 11.19 -0.71 31.74
C LEU A 420 11.27 -1.60 30.50
N SER A 421 10.23 -2.41 30.26
CA SER A 421 10.06 -3.16 29.00
C SER A 421 9.26 -2.30 28.03
N THR A 422 9.94 -1.66 27.07
CA THR A 422 9.34 -0.77 26.06
C THR A 422 9.84 -1.11 24.66
N GLY A 423 9.09 -0.70 23.64
CA GLY A 423 9.57 -0.75 22.26
C GLY A 423 10.90 0.00 22.09
N ILE A 424 11.78 -0.55 21.27
CA ILE A 424 13.10 0.02 20.97
C ILE A 424 12.92 1.30 20.16
N ALA A 425 13.47 2.40 20.67
CA ALA A 425 13.52 3.71 20.02
C ALA A 425 14.79 4.46 20.48
N GLY A 426 15.37 5.26 19.58
CA GLY A 426 16.61 6.01 19.79
C GLY A 426 17.47 6.05 18.51
N THR A 427 18.55 6.82 18.52
CA THR A 427 19.45 6.94 17.36
C THR A 427 20.47 5.80 17.28
N LEU A 428 20.50 5.11 16.14
CA LEU A 428 21.45 4.02 15.88
C LEU A 428 22.90 4.52 15.96
N GLY A 429 23.75 3.79 16.67
CA GLY A 429 25.13 4.20 16.99
C GLY A 429 25.28 4.77 18.41
N TYR A 430 24.21 5.32 19.00
CA TYR A 430 24.18 5.76 20.41
C TYR A 430 23.42 4.77 21.31
N MET A 431 22.59 3.89 20.74
CA MET A 431 21.83 2.91 21.51
C MET A 431 22.70 1.82 22.16
N ALA A 432 22.41 1.53 23.43
CA ALA A 432 23.11 0.50 24.20
C ALA A 432 22.81 -0.94 23.72
N PRO A 433 23.78 -1.88 23.78
CA PRO A 433 23.63 -3.29 23.36
C PRO A 433 22.42 -4.00 23.97
N GLU A 434 22.29 -3.94 25.28
CA GLU A 434 21.28 -4.67 26.04
C GLU A 434 19.88 -4.17 25.73
N TYR A 435 19.77 -2.87 25.43
CA TYR A 435 18.51 -2.27 25.01
C TYR A 435 18.13 -2.72 23.60
N LEU A 436 19.09 -2.82 22.67
CA LEU A 436 18.87 -3.35 21.32
C LEU A 436 18.51 -4.85 21.31
N VAL A 437 19.14 -5.65 22.17
CA VAL A 437 19.00 -7.11 22.17
C VAL A 437 17.84 -7.58 23.03
N ARG A 438 17.60 -6.94 24.18
CA ARG A 438 16.64 -7.41 25.19
C ARG A 438 15.43 -6.49 25.37
N GLY A 439 15.44 -5.29 24.78
CA GLY A 439 14.40 -4.28 25.01
C GLY A 439 14.34 -3.75 26.45
N GLN A 440 15.35 -4.04 27.26
CA GLN A 440 15.42 -3.64 28.66
C GLN A 440 15.96 -2.22 28.76
N LEU A 441 15.10 -1.28 29.13
CA LEU A 441 15.48 0.12 29.27
C LEU A 441 15.81 0.44 30.74
N THR A 442 17.00 1.00 30.96
CA THR A 442 17.51 1.50 32.25
C THR A 442 18.23 2.83 32.02
N GLU A 443 18.52 3.59 33.07
CA GLU A 443 19.29 4.83 32.99
C GLU A 443 20.69 4.62 32.39
N LYS A 444 21.21 3.39 32.48
CA LYS A 444 22.49 2.98 31.87
C LYS A 444 22.47 3.05 30.34
N ALA A 445 21.30 3.10 29.70
CA ALA A 445 21.19 3.33 28.25
C ALA A 445 21.61 4.77 27.88
N ASP A 446 21.21 5.76 28.68
CA ASP A 446 21.66 7.15 28.51
C ASP A 446 23.15 7.28 28.83
N VAL A 447 23.66 6.56 29.83
CA VAL A 447 25.10 6.52 30.16
C VAL A 447 25.90 6.04 28.95
N PHE A 448 25.47 4.97 28.27
CA PHE A 448 26.14 4.51 27.06
C PHE A 448 26.14 5.55 25.95
N SER A 449 24.98 6.17 25.72
CA SER A 449 24.79 7.23 24.72
C SER A 449 25.69 8.45 25.00
N PHE A 450 25.78 8.85 26.28
CA PHE A 450 26.69 9.88 26.75
C PHE A 450 28.16 9.51 26.51
N GLY A 451 28.54 8.26 26.77
CA GLY A 451 29.89 7.77 26.49
C GLY A 451 30.27 7.94 25.01
N VAL A 452 29.38 7.58 24.09
CA VAL A 452 29.57 7.81 22.64
C VAL A 452 29.72 9.30 22.34
N LEU A 453 28.85 10.14 22.90
CA LEU A 453 28.90 11.59 22.75
C LEU A 453 30.24 12.19 23.24
N VAL A 454 30.78 11.73 24.37
CA VAL A 454 32.09 12.17 24.88
C VAL A 454 33.19 11.86 23.87
N LEU A 455 33.21 10.65 23.31
CA LEU A 455 34.21 10.26 22.31
C LEU A 455 34.11 11.15 21.06
N GLU A 456 32.89 11.45 20.61
CA GLU A 456 32.66 12.36 19.48
C GLU A 456 33.21 13.78 19.75
N ILE A 457 32.92 14.34 20.93
CA ILE A 457 33.35 15.69 21.31
C ILE A 457 34.89 15.77 21.38
N VAL A 458 35.54 14.79 22.00
CA VAL A 458 37.00 14.79 22.16
C VAL A 458 37.71 14.53 20.84
N CYS A 459 37.23 13.57 20.03
CA CYS A 459 37.88 13.18 18.79
C CYS A 459 37.55 14.11 17.61
N GLY A 460 36.46 14.89 17.69
CA GLY A 460 36.00 15.73 16.59
C GLY A 460 35.47 14.94 15.38
N ARG A 461 35.06 13.68 15.58
CA ARG A 461 34.63 12.75 14.52
C ARG A 461 33.25 12.17 14.82
N ARG A 462 32.40 12.07 13.80
CA ARG A 462 31.08 11.43 13.93
C ARG A 462 31.24 9.93 14.13
N ASN A 463 30.40 9.36 14.98
CA ASN A 463 30.26 7.92 15.12
C ASN A 463 29.44 7.36 13.94
N ASN A 464 30.13 7.05 12.84
CA ASN A 464 29.49 6.44 11.67
C ASN A 464 29.38 4.93 11.85
N ALA A 465 28.20 4.44 12.23
CA ALA A 465 27.92 3.01 12.37
C ALA A 465 27.99 2.19 11.05
N PHE A 466 28.14 2.86 9.89
CA PHE A 466 27.93 2.28 8.55
C PHE A 466 29.15 2.30 7.61
N ILE A 467 30.36 2.67 8.06
CA ILE A 467 31.55 2.67 7.20
C ILE A 467 32.54 1.62 7.72
N GLU A 468 32.71 0.54 6.96
CA GLU A 468 33.57 -0.61 7.29
C GLU A 468 35.09 -0.29 7.21
N ASP A 469 35.49 0.77 6.51
CA ASP A 469 36.90 1.02 6.16
C ASP A 469 37.76 1.66 7.27
N PHE A 470 37.14 2.30 8.26
CA PHE A 470 37.83 2.87 9.41
C PHE A 470 37.05 2.44 10.64
N GLY A 471 37.51 1.37 11.30
CA GLY A 471 36.84 0.76 12.45
C GLY A 471 36.18 1.79 13.38
N SER A 472 34.98 1.47 13.87
CA SER A 472 34.09 2.41 14.57
C SER A 472 34.86 3.30 15.56
N LEU A 473 34.42 4.54 15.77
CA LEU A 473 35.11 5.50 16.66
C LEU A 473 35.53 4.85 17.99
N LEU A 474 34.65 4.02 18.54
CA LEU A 474 34.87 3.21 19.72
C LEU A 474 36.05 2.21 19.58
N GLN A 475 36.15 1.49 18.46
CA GLN A 475 37.28 0.59 18.14
C GLN A 475 38.61 1.33 18.12
N THR A 476 38.64 2.50 17.46
CA THR A 476 39.86 3.31 17.35
C THR A 476 40.33 3.79 18.73
N VAL A 477 39.42 4.37 19.53
CA VAL A 477 39.74 4.83 20.89
C VAL A 477 40.18 3.67 21.79
N TRP A 478 39.51 2.51 21.70
CA TRP A 478 39.87 1.34 22.49
C TRP A 478 41.27 0.81 22.16
N LYS A 479 41.64 0.77 20.89
CA LYS A 479 42.97 0.34 20.44
C LYS A 479 44.05 1.25 21.04
N LEU A 480 43.84 2.57 20.98
CA LEU A 480 44.77 3.55 21.52
C LEU A 480 44.84 3.52 23.06
N TYR A 481 43.72 3.25 23.73
CA TYR A 481 43.68 2.98 25.17
C TYR A 481 44.58 1.80 25.55
N LYS A 482 44.48 0.67 24.82
CA LYS A 482 45.31 -0.52 25.08
C LYS A 482 46.81 -0.25 24.89
N THR A 483 47.18 0.65 24.00
CA THR A 483 48.57 1.04 23.76
C THR A 483 49.03 2.25 24.58
N ASN A 484 48.20 2.74 25.51
CA ASN A 484 48.46 3.94 26.32
C ASN A 484 48.77 5.21 25.50
N LYS A 485 48.01 5.41 24.41
CA LYS A 485 48.18 6.48 23.42
C LYS A 485 46.89 7.28 23.19
N LEU A 486 46.07 7.44 24.23
CA LEU A 486 44.76 8.09 24.12
C LEU A 486 44.85 9.53 23.60
N ALA A 487 45.87 10.29 23.98
CA ALA A 487 46.07 11.66 23.50
C ALA A 487 46.16 11.76 21.96
N GLU A 488 46.61 10.70 21.27
CA GLU A 488 46.73 10.68 19.80
C GLU A 488 45.36 10.76 19.08
N VAL A 489 44.24 10.47 19.75
CA VAL A 489 42.90 10.49 19.14
C VAL A 489 42.21 11.86 19.26
N VAL A 490 42.75 12.76 20.07
CA VAL A 490 42.18 14.08 20.32
C VAL A 490 42.11 14.88 19.02
N ASP A 491 41.04 15.65 18.86
CA ASP A 491 40.74 16.39 17.64
C ASP A 491 41.95 17.26 17.18
N PRO A 492 42.50 17.01 15.98
CA PRO A 492 43.64 17.76 15.46
C PRO A 492 43.41 19.27 15.36
N CYS A 493 42.15 19.74 15.30
CA CYS A 493 41.89 21.18 15.24
C CYS A 493 42.25 21.92 16.54
N LEU A 494 42.48 21.21 17.65
CA LEU A 494 42.96 21.77 18.91
C LEU A 494 44.47 22.07 18.88
N ARG A 495 45.24 21.56 17.90
CA ARG A 495 46.68 21.84 17.70
C ARG A 495 47.50 21.70 18.99
N ASP A 496 47.33 20.59 19.70
CA ASP A 496 48.01 20.27 20.96
C ASP A 496 47.76 21.28 22.11
N LYS A 497 46.74 22.15 21.98
CA LYS A 497 46.31 23.07 23.04
C LYS A 497 45.29 22.42 23.97
N PHE A 498 45.66 21.30 24.58
CA PHE A 498 44.85 20.61 25.57
C PHE A 498 45.75 19.93 26.62
N PRO A 499 45.28 19.82 27.88
CA PRO A 499 45.95 19.03 28.91
C PRO A 499 45.81 17.52 28.60
N GLU A 500 46.91 16.88 28.18
CA GLU A 500 46.92 15.46 27.76
C GLU A 500 46.37 14.49 28.81
N LYS A 501 46.71 14.70 30.10
CA LYS A 501 46.21 13.85 31.20
C LYS A 501 44.70 13.95 31.32
N GLU A 502 44.16 15.17 31.39
CA GLU A 502 42.72 15.41 31.49
C GLU A 502 41.97 14.89 30.26
N ALA A 503 42.52 15.07 29.05
CA ALA A 503 41.93 14.52 27.84
C ALA A 503 41.90 12.99 27.83
N SER A 504 42.97 12.34 28.29
CA SER A 504 43.05 10.89 28.41
C SER A 504 42.07 10.36 29.47
N ASP A 505 41.94 11.06 30.59
CA ASP A 505 41.00 10.75 31.66
C ASP A 505 39.54 10.85 31.17
N VAL A 506 39.19 11.91 30.44
CA VAL A 506 37.86 12.07 29.82
C VAL A 506 37.56 10.95 28.82
N LEU A 507 38.50 10.59 27.96
CA LEU A 507 38.35 9.47 27.03
C LEU A 507 38.14 8.13 27.76
N ARG A 508 38.86 7.93 28.87
CA ARG A 508 38.72 6.73 29.72
C ARG A 508 37.33 6.68 30.37
N ILE A 509 36.80 7.81 30.84
CA ILE A 509 35.43 7.91 31.35
C ILE A 509 34.42 7.58 30.24
N GLY A 510 34.64 8.09 29.02
CA GLY A 510 33.84 7.72 27.84
C GLY A 510 33.81 6.20 27.62
N LEU A 511 34.96 5.53 27.69
CA LEU A 511 35.08 4.08 27.56
C LEU A 511 34.40 3.29 28.70
N LEU A 512 34.39 3.82 29.93
CA LEU A 512 33.62 3.25 31.05
C LEU A 512 32.12 3.37 30.82
N CYS A 513 31.67 4.47 30.24
CA CYS A 513 30.27 4.68 29.90
C CYS A 513 29.81 3.73 28.78
N THR A 514 30.69 3.37 27.84
CA THR A 514 30.37 2.49 26.69
C THR A 514 30.63 0.99 26.93
N GLN A 515 30.73 0.54 28.18
CA GLN A 515 30.83 -0.89 28.49
C GLN A 515 29.56 -1.63 28.02
N ALA A 516 29.64 -2.86 27.50
CA ALA A 516 28.41 -3.52 27.06
C ALA A 516 27.55 -4.06 28.19
N SER A 517 28.15 -4.47 29.32
CA SER A 517 27.35 -4.78 30.49
C SER A 517 26.91 -3.47 31.14
N ALA A 518 25.61 -3.21 31.19
CA ALA A 518 25.03 -2.06 31.88
C ALA A 518 25.46 -1.97 33.36
N ALA A 519 25.72 -3.11 34.00
CA ALA A 519 26.19 -3.19 35.39
C ALA A 519 27.63 -2.69 35.58
N LEU A 520 28.44 -2.66 34.51
CA LEU A 520 29.82 -2.15 34.56
C LEU A 520 29.92 -0.65 34.26
N ARG A 521 28.82 -0.03 33.81
CA ARG A 521 28.78 1.41 33.55
C ARG A 521 28.59 2.17 34.86
N PRO A 522 29.28 3.30 35.06
CA PRO A 522 29.04 4.16 36.21
C PRO A 522 27.62 4.77 36.17
N SER A 523 27.15 5.31 37.29
CA SER A 523 26.01 6.23 37.31
C SER A 523 26.43 7.60 36.75
N MET A 524 25.47 8.41 36.29
CA MET A 524 25.82 9.77 35.83
C MET A 524 26.33 10.67 36.96
N GLU A 525 25.95 10.41 38.21
CA GLU A 525 26.51 11.09 39.38
C GLU A 525 28.00 10.75 39.59
N GLU A 526 28.36 9.46 39.49
CA GLU A 526 29.76 9.01 39.52
C GLU A 526 30.56 9.60 38.36
N VAL A 527 29.96 9.72 37.17
CA VAL A 527 30.59 10.39 36.01
C VAL A 527 30.88 11.86 36.31
N VAL A 528 29.92 12.59 36.87
CA VAL A 528 30.13 14.00 37.27
C VAL A 528 31.25 14.10 38.31
N GLN A 529 31.30 13.20 39.29
CA GLN A 529 32.37 13.16 40.28
C GLN A 529 33.74 12.92 39.64
N MET A 530 33.86 11.92 38.75
CA MET A 530 35.11 11.62 38.03
C MET A 530 35.59 12.79 37.15
N LEU A 531 34.67 13.59 36.62
CA LEU A 531 35.01 14.76 35.80
C LEU A 531 35.39 16.01 36.61
N THR A 532 34.85 16.18 37.82
CA THR A 532 34.96 17.44 38.58
C THR A 532 35.92 17.37 39.78
N ILE A 533 36.06 16.19 40.40
CA ILE A 533 36.93 16.00 41.55
C ILE A 533 38.37 15.76 41.06
N LYS A 534 39.29 16.62 41.49
CA LYS A 534 40.72 16.44 41.22
C LYS A 534 41.24 15.15 41.86
N ASP A 535 42.08 14.43 41.13
CA ASP A 535 42.73 13.18 41.57
C ASP A 535 41.77 12.04 41.96
N CYS A 536 40.55 12.04 41.41
CA CYS A 536 39.63 10.91 41.52
C CYS A 536 40.21 9.68 40.77
N GLU A 537 40.25 8.52 41.44
CA GLU A 537 40.68 7.28 40.79
C GLU A 537 39.64 6.80 39.78
N ILE A 538 39.95 6.94 38.49
CA ILE A 538 39.09 6.43 37.42
C ILE A 538 39.21 4.90 37.38
N PRO A 539 38.11 4.11 37.36
CA PRO A 539 38.17 2.67 37.19
C PRO A 539 38.77 2.23 35.85
N ILE A 540 39.24 0.99 35.73
CA ILE A 540 39.82 0.46 34.49
C ILE A 540 38.69 -0.07 33.58
N PRO A 541 38.49 0.49 32.37
CA PRO A 541 37.56 -0.07 31.38
C PRO A 541 37.83 -1.54 31.06
N LYS A 542 36.78 -2.37 31.03
CA LYS A 542 36.82 -3.76 30.52
C LYS A 542 36.46 -3.76 29.02
N GLN A 543 36.78 -4.84 28.31
CA GLN A 543 36.59 -4.88 26.85
C GLN A 543 35.10 -4.77 26.47
N PRO A 544 34.72 -3.80 25.62
CA PRO A 544 33.42 -3.81 24.97
C PRO A 544 33.35 -4.99 23.98
N PRO A 545 32.29 -5.82 24.01
CA PRO A 545 32.11 -7.02 23.18
C PRO A 545 31.92 -6.72 21.69
N PHE A 546 31.75 -5.46 21.29
CA PHE A 546 31.67 -5.06 19.88
C PHE A 546 33.04 -4.95 19.19
N LEU A 547 34.10 -5.34 19.89
CA LEU A 547 35.48 -5.26 19.43
C LEU A 547 36.04 -6.67 19.16
N SER A 548 35.59 -7.30 18.06
CA SER A 548 36.39 -8.11 17.10
C SER A 548 35.68 -9.36 16.57
N ALA A 549 35.68 -9.51 15.23
CA ALA A 549 35.91 -10.81 14.58
C ALA A 549 37.28 -10.88 13.86
N ASN A 550 37.95 -9.75 13.56
CA ASN A 550 39.07 -9.73 12.60
C ASN A 550 40.39 -9.13 13.13
N VAL A 551 40.76 -9.35 14.40
CA VAL A 551 42.13 -9.06 14.87
C VAL A 551 42.72 -10.30 15.54
N LEU A 552 43.05 -11.29 14.71
CA LEU A 552 44.00 -12.34 15.03
C LEU A 552 44.82 -12.54 13.75
N GLU A 553 46.00 -11.92 13.68
CA GLU A 553 47.00 -12.42 12.74
C GLU A 553 47.65 -13.70 13.29
N PRO A 554 47.99 -14.67 12.43
CA PRO A 554 48.38 -16.01 12.83
C PRO A 554 49.91 -16.13 12.93
N GLY A 555 50.42 -16.49 14.11
CA GLY A 555 51.86 -16.69 14.26
C GLY A 555 52.29 -17.31 15.58
N SER A 556 52.00 -18.59 15.78
CA SER A 556 52.98 -19.63 16.18
C SER A 556 52.26 -20.85 16.76
N SER A 557 52.27 -21.90 15.95
CA SER A 557 51.85 -23.29 16.17
C SER A 557 52.21 -23.91 17.53
N ILE A 558 51.33 -24.78 18.07
CA ILE A 558 51.50 -26.25 18.06
C ILE A 558 50.26 -26.98 18.65
N LYS A 559 49.70 -27.89 17.81
CA LYS A 559 48.87 -29.10 18.03
C LYS A 559 47.54 -28.96 18.80
N SER A 560 46.39 -28.82 18.14
CA SER A 560 45.64 -29.78 17.30
C SER A 560 45.15 -31.06 18.01
N CYS A 561 43.88 -31.05 18.39
CA CYS A 561 42.98 -32.18 18.17
C CYS A 561 41.71 -31.58 17.54
N SER A 562 41.59 -31.68 16.21
CA SER A 562 40.39 -31.30 15.46
C SER A 562 39.70 -32.57 15.00
N MET A 563 38.37 -32.57 15.07
CA MET A 563 37.60 -32.89 13.89
C MET A 563 36.34 -32.02 13.84
N ASP A 564 36.48 -30.89 13.15
CA ASP A 564 35.51 -30.23 12.27
C ASP A 564 34.52 -31.25 11.64
N SER A 565 33.26 -30.99 11.29
CA SER A 565 32.46 -29.78 11.00
C SER A 565 31.04 -30.25 10.61
N LEU A 566 30.16 -29.31 10.22
CA LEU A 566 28.84 -29.44 9.56
C LEU A 566 27.66 -29.47 10.55
N VAL A 567 27.00 -28.36 10.91
CA VAL A 567 26.21 -27.39 10.12
C VAL A 567 25.13 -28.05 9.26
N LEU A 568 23.90 -27.57 9.44
CA LEU A 568 22.69 -27.80 8.63
C LEU A 568 22.12 -29.23 8.64
N ASN A 569 21.06 -29.44 9.42
CA ASN A 569 19.79 -30.09 9.01
C ASN A 569 18.96 -30.52 10.24
N ALA A 570 18.32 -29.56 10.92
CA ALA A 570 17.24 -29.85 11.88
C ALA A 570 15.92 -29.18 11.48
N ALA A 571 15.75 -28.88 10.19
CA ALA A 571 14.51 -28.44 9.57
C ALA A 571 14.15 -29.41 8.43
N ARG A 572 13.78 -30.65 8.79
CA ARG A 572 12.96 -31.60 8.00
C ARG A 572 13.02 -33.00 8.63
N LYS A 573 12.18 -33.22 9.63
CA LYS A 573 11.58 -34.53 9.92
C LYS A 573 10.66 -34.37 11.11
N LEU A 574 9.36 -34.22 10.84
CA LEU A 574 8.28 -34.75 11.66
C LEU A 574 6.99 -34.71 10.81
N GLU A 575 7.06 -35.40 9.66
CA GLU A 575 5.86 -35.97 9.04
C GLU A 575 6.19 -37.41 8.61
N MET A 576 5.34 -38.31 9.10
CA MET A 576 4.95 -39.61 8.56
C MET A 576 5.87 -40.83 8.74
N SER A 577 5.46 -41.66 9.71
CA SER A 577 5.29 -43.14 9.70
C SER A 577 5.73 -43.67 11.08
N SER A 578 4.90 -44.39 11.84
CA SER A 578 4.20 -45.60 11.44
C SER A 578 2.99 -45.92 12.35
N SER A 579 1.82 -46.16 11.74
CA SER A 579 0.86 -47.21 12.12
C SER A 579 1.59 -48.57 12.18
N SER A 580 1.30 -49.58 12.99
CA SER A 580 0.07 -50.18 13.52
C SER A 580 0.49 -51.04 14.74
N THR A 581 -0.35 -51.55 15.65
CA THR A 581 -1.34 -52.63 15.44
C THR A 581 -2.12 -52.87 16.77
N GLU A 582 -3.46 -52.97 16.68
CA GLU A 582 -4.45 -53.85 17.36
C GLU A 582 -4.31 -54.29 18.84
N SER A 583 -5.34 -54.68 19.61
CA SER A 583 -6.82 -54.56 19.66
C SER A 583 -7.31 -55.35 20.91
N SER A 584 -8.57 -55.13 21.34
CA SER A 584 -9.37 -55.84 22.40
C SER A 584 -9.03 -55.50 23.88
N SER A 585 -9.95 -55.30 24.84
CA SER A 585 -11.32 -55.77 25.11
C SER A 585 -12.03 -54.78 26.09
N MET A 586 -13.27 -54.36 25.85
CA MET A 586 -14.55 -54.76 26.51
C MET A 586 -14.64 -54.73 28.06
N ASP A 587 -15.50 -53.80 28.51
CA ASP A 587 -16.60 -53.93 29.49
C ASP A 587 -16.34 -53.73 31.01
N SER A 588 -16.92 -52.67 31.58
CA SER A 588 -17.97 -52.75 32.63
C SER A 588 -18.45 -51.37 33.10
N SER A 589 -19.73 -51.37 33.45
CA SER A 589 -20.70 -50.30 33.62
C SER A 589 -20.87 -49.77 35.06
N ASP A 590 -21.72 -48.73 35.16
CA ASP A 590 -22.53 -48.28 36.33
C ASP A 590 -21.84 -47.36 37.37
N ARG A 591 -22.41 -46.24 37.86
CA ARG A 591 -23.80 -45.70 37.86
C ARG A 591 -23.84 -44.23 38.40
N VAL A 592 -24.77 -43.41 37.84
CA VAL A 592 -25.77 -42.52 38.52
C VAL A 592 -25.26 -41.21 39.20
N SER A 593 -25.84 -39.99 39.09
CA SER A 593 -27.22 -39.52 38.78
C SER A 593 -27.31 -38.00 38.42
N ARG A 594 -28.36 -37.66 37.65
CA ARG A 594 -29.23 -36.43 37.61
C ARG A 594 -28.62 -35.06 37.22
N SER A 595 -28.92 -34.47 36.05
CA SER A 595 -30.17 -33.81 35.53
C SER A 595 -30.59 -32.53 36.27
N GLN A 596 -30.42 -31.34 35.65
CA GLN A 596 -31.47 -30.44 35.08
C GLN A 596 -32.46 -29.89 36.15
N GLU A 597 -32.85 -28.61 36.23
CA GLU A 597 -33.25 -27.64 35.20
C GLU A 597 -33.55 -26.26 35.88
N PHE A 598 -33.45 -25.16 35.10
CA PHE A 598 -34.31 -23.94 34.99
C PHE A 598 -35.24 -23.54 36.17
N LEU A 599 -35.39 -22.28 36.64
CA LEU A 599 -35.83 -20.98 36.05
C LEU A 599 -35.85 -20.00 37.28
N GLN A 600 -35.66 -18.67 37.27
CA GLN A 600 -36.40 -17.62 36.55
C GLN A 600 -35.91 -16.24 37.05
N LYS A 601 -35.46 -15.35 36.16
CA LYS A 601 -35.98 -13.98 35.98
C LYS A 601 -35.34 -13.30 34.78
#